data_AF-D8PWE3-F1
#
_entry.id   AF-D8PWE3-F1
#
_cell.length_a   1.000
_cell.length_b   1.000
_cell.length_c   1.000
_cell.angle_alpha   90.00
_cell.angle_beta   90.00
_cell.angle_gamma   90.00
#
_symmetry.space_group_name_H-M   'P 1'
#
loop_
_entity.id
_entity.type
_entity.pdbx_description
1 polymer ?
#
loop_
_entity_poly.entity_id
_entity_poly.type
_entity_poly.pdbx_seq_one_letter_code
_entity_poly.pdbx_strand_id
1 'polypeptide(L)'
;MGYNNMAITFLGTSSGGGPTEHRNCSSLLVDCCGNGELWMVDCAEGTTRQFMFARDVRPMQVKKIFITHMHVDHVMGIIGFLRNVLFPLPVLGSGPDRDPNAPVSHHPFAFDLPAYLPSSPKCTSTAPPASATSFAPSST
;
A
#
# COMPACT_ATOMS: atom_id res chain seq x y z
N MET A 1 23.74 -9.74 -33.02
CA MET A 1 23.37 -10.52 -31.82
C MET A 1 23.45 -9.55 -30.65
N GLY A 2 22.33 -8.98 -30.21
CA GLY A 2 22.33 -8.02 -29.11
C GLY A 2 22.57 -8.73 -27.79
N TYR A 3 23.43 -8.18 -26.94
CA TYR A 3 23.57 -8.65 -25.56
C TYR A 3 22.28 -8.28 -24.80
N ASN A 4 21.60 -9.28 -24.27
CA ASN A 4 20.50 -9.07 -23.34
C ASN A 4 21.09 -8.40 -22.09
N ASN A 5 20.81 -7.11 -21.90
CA ASN A 5 21.42 -6.34 -20.83
C ASN A 5 20.73 -6.67 -19.50
N MET A 6 21.49 -7.24 -18.56
CA MET A 6 21.00 -7.48 -17.20
C MET A 6 20.91 -6.17 -16.43
N ALA A 7 19.83 -5.97 -15.68
CA ALA A 7 19.66 -4.81 -14.80
C ALA A 7 19.32 -5.24 -13.36
N ILE A 8 19.86 -4.52 -12.39
CA ILE A 8 19.60 -4.74 -10.96
C ILE A 8 19.10 -3.43 -10.37
N THR A 9 17.99 -3.48 -9.63
CA THR A 9 17.40 -2.33 -8.94
C THR A 9 17.24 -2.64 -7.46
N PHE A 10 17.84 -1.81 -6.60
CA PHE A 10 17.69 -1.93 -5.15
C PHE A 10 16.46 -1.13 -4.71
N LEU A 11 15.46 -1.81 -4.17
CA LEU A 11 14.32 -1.17 -3.53
C LEU A 11 14.59 -0.94 -2.03
N GLY A 12 15.45 -1.75 -1.42
CA GLY A 12 15.94 -1.52 -0.07
C GLY A 12 17.15 -2.37 0.27
N THR A 13 17.93 -1.88 1.23
CA THR A 13 19.25 -2.44 1.59
C THR A 13 19.49 -2.45 3.10
N SER A 14 18.49 -2.10 3.91
CA SER A 14 18.59 -2.18 5.37
C SER A 14 18.34 -3.60 5.85
N SER A 15 19.06 -4.01 6.90
CA SER A 15 18.90 -5.27 7.62
C SER A 15 18.56 -5.02 9.10
N GLY A 16 17.85 -5.94 9.74
CA GLY A 16 17.52 -5.93 11.16
C GLY A 16 16.28 -5.10 11.52
N GLY A 17 16.47 -4.06 12.33
CA GLY A 17 15.41 -3.35 13.10
C GLY A 17 14.39 -2.51 12.32
N GLY A 18 14.10 -2.83 11.06
CA GLY A 18 13.10 -2.15 10.24
C GLY A 18 13.66 -1.04 9.33
N PRO A 19 12.79 -0.30 8.63
CA PRO A 19 13.21 0.73 7.70
C PRO A 19 13.83 1.92 8.43
N THR A 20 14.79 2.56 7.78
CA THR A 20 15.42 3.81 8.28
C THR A 20 14.93 5.00 7.46
N GLU A 21 15.26 6.21 7.88
CA GLU A 21 14.87 7.45 7.17
C GLU A 21 15.29 7.45 5.68
N HIS A 22 16.48 6.91 5.38
CA HIS A 22 17.06 6.97 4.03
C HIS A 22 17.08 5.62 3.30
N ARG A 23 16.80 4.51 3.99
CA ARG A 23 16.91 3.16 3.41
C ARG A 23 15.78 2.26 3.87
N ASN A 24 15.07 1.68 2.90
CA ASN A 24 14.06 0.66 3.14
C ASN A 24 14.69 -0.69 3.53
N CYS A 25 13.88 -1.58 4.12
CA CYS A 25 14.24 -2.98 4.37
C CYS A 25 14.53 -3.75 3.07
N SER A 26 15.21 -4.91 3.20
CA SER A 26 15.72 -5.70 2.09
C SER A 26 14.69 -5.97 0.98
N SER A 27 14.98 -5.50 -0.22
CA SER A 27 14.30 -5.93 -1.44
C SER A 27 15.12 -5.54 -2.68
N LEU A 28 15.33 -6.51 -3.57
CA LEU A 28 16.14 -6.37 -4.76
C LEU A 28 15.40 -6.93 -5.98
N LEU A 29 15.45 -6.20 -7.09
CA LEU A 29 14.89 -6.63 -8.37
C LEU A 29 16.01 -6.92 -9.36
N VAL A 30 15.83 -7.98 -10.14
CA VAL A 30 16.73 -8.39 -11.21
C VAL A 30 15.92 -8.58 -12.48
N ASP A 31 16.29 -7.88 -13.55
CA ASP A 31 15.95 -8.24 -14.92
C ASP A 31 17.12 -9.03 -15.50
N CYS A 32 17.04 -10.36 -15.46
CA CYS A 32 18.12 -11.25 -15.91
C CYS A 32 18.30 -11.22 -17.44
N CYS A 33 17.22 -10.97 -18.17
CA CYS A 33 17.15 -11.17 -19.62
C CYS A 33 17.00 -9.85 -20.41
N GLY A 34 16.93 -8.71 -19.71
CA GLY A 34 16.70 -7.40 -20.33
C GLY A 34 15.34 -7.30 -21.05
N ASN A 35 14.39 -8.16 -20.69
CA ASN A 35 13.08 -8.27 -21.35
C ASN A 35 11.96 -7.66 -20.47
N GLY A 36 12.32 -7.07 -19.33
CA GLY A 36 11.40 -6.50 -18.36
C GLY A 36 10.72 -7.53 -17.46
N GLU A 37 11.13 -8.81 -17.50
CA GLU A 37 10.72 -9.82 -16.52
C GLU A 37 11.53 -9.65 -15.24
N LEU A 38 10.84 -9.30 -14.15
CA LEU A 38 11.52 -9.03 -12.88
C LEU A 38 11.50 -10.26 -11.97
N TRP A 39 12.66 -10.57 -11.42
CA TRP A 39 12.83 -11.49 -10.31
C TRP A 39 13.12 -10.67 -9.06
N MET A 40 12.38 -10.92 -8.00
CA MET A 40 12.52 -10.21 -6.74
C MET A 40 13.20 -11.10 -5.70
N VAL A 41 14.23 -10.60 -5.06
CA VAL A 41 14.90 -11.23 -3.91
C VAL A 41 14.51 -10.41 -2.67
N ASP A 42 13.86 -11.09 -1.73
CA ASP A 42 13.21 -10.56 -0.55
C ASP A 42 12.09 -9.53 -0.82
N CYS A 43 11.09 -9.56 0.05
CA CYS A 43 9.94 -8.67 -0.02
C CYS A 43 9.64 -8.15 1.39
N ALA A 44 10.54 -7.31 1.89
CA ALA A 44 10.40 -6.72 3.20
C ALA A 44 9.33 -5.64 3.26
N GLU A 45 9.06 -5.15 4.47
CA GLU A 45 8.19 -4.01 4.70
C GLU A 45 8.59 -2.81 3.83
N GLY A 46 7.60 -2.09 3.31
CA GLY A 46 7.82 -0.91 2.46
C GLY A 46 8.19 -1.20 1.01
N THR A 47 8.42 -2.46 0.61
CA THR A 47 8.77 -2.83 -0.79
C THR A 47 7.74 -2.27 -1.79
N THR A 48 6.45 -2.46 -1.54
CA THR A 48 5.37 -1.92 -2.39
C THR A 48 5.43 -0.39 -2.52
N ARG A 49 5.80 0.31 -1.44
CA ARG A 49 5.96 1.77 -1.45
C ARG A 49 7.15 2.17 -2.32
N GLN A 50 8.25 1.40 -2.31
CA GLN A 50 9.44 1.68 -3.10
C GLN A 50 9.20 1.56 -4.61
N PHE A 51 8.28 0.68 -5.03
CA PHE A 51 7.82 0.65 -6.42
C PHE A 51 7.15 1.95 -6.90
N MET A 52 6.62 2.78 -6.00
CA MET A 52 6.05 4.10 -6.37
C MET A 52 7.13 5.12 -6.71
N PHE A 53 8.32 4.98 -6.13
CA PHE A 53 9.45 5.88 -6.35
C PHE A 53 10.36 5.40 -7.48
N ALA A 54 10.32 4.11 -7.79
CA ALA A 54 11.07 3.53 -8.90
C ALA A 54 10.43 3.91 -10.26
N ARG A 55 11.25 4.36 -11.21
CA ARG A 55 10.77 4.90 -12.48
C ARG A 55 10.42 3.84 -13.53
N ASP A 56 11.26 2.80 -13.61
CA ASP A 56 11.27 1.89 -14.77
C ASP A 56 10.77 0.48 -14.45
N VAL A 57 10.32 0.24 -13.21
CA VAL A 57 9.89 -1.07 -12.73
C VAL A 57 8.50 -1.00 -12.12
N ARG A 58 7.65 -1.99 -12.42
CA ARG A 58 6.28 -2.07 -11.90
C ARG A 58 6.07 -3.37 -11.14
N PRO A 59 5.23 -3.38 -10.08
CA PRO A 59 4.94 -4.59 -9.30
C PRO A 59 4.45 -5.76 -10.16
N MET A 60 3.62 -5.49 -11.18
CA MET A 60 3.06 -6.51 -12.09
C MET A 60 4.10 -7.21 -12.98
N GLN A 61 5.31 -6.65 -13.12
CA GLN A 61 6.39 -7.27 -13.89
C GLN A 61 7.13 -8.36 -13.09
N VAL A 62 6.93 -8.42 -11.77
CA VAL A 62 7.52 -9.44 -10.92
C VAL A 62 6.88 -10.80 -11.20
N LYS A 63 7.69 -11.76 -11.69
CA LYS A 63 7.25 -13.14 -11.97
C LYS A 63 7.69 -14.15 -10.93
N LYS A 64 8.78 -13.86 -10.24
CA LYS A 64 9.38 -14.78 -9.27
C LYS A 64 9.80 -13.99 -8.03
N ILE A 65 9.52 -14.56 -6.87
CA ILE A 65 9.95 -14.02 -5.58
C ILE A 65 10.79 -15.10 -4.90
N PHE A 66 12.02 -14.75 -4.55
CA PHE A 66 12.94 -15.59 -3.80
C PHE A 66 13.10 -14.99 -2.41
N ILE A 67 12.88 -15.77 -1.37
CA ILE A 67 13.10 -15.35 0.01
C ILE A 67 14.40 -15.99 0.48
N THR A 68 15.33 -15.16 0.93
CA THR A 68 16.65 -15.63 1.36
C THR A 68 16.57 -16.44 2.65
N HIS A 69 15.81 -15.95 3.63
CA HIS A 69 15.57 -16.57 4.93
C HIS A 69 14.34 -15.95 5.63
N MET A 70 13.93 -16.52 6.76
CA MET A 70 12.68 -16.19 7.45
C MET A 70 12.84 -15.15 8.57
N HIS A 71 13.64 -14.11 8.36
CA HIS A 71 13.62 -12.95 9.25
C HIS A 71 12.57 -11.92 8.82
N VAL A 72 12.06 -11.20 9.81
CA VAL A 72 10.96 -10.23 9.68
C VAL A 72 11.27 -9.17 8.63
N ASP A 73 12.49 -8.66 8.63
CA ASP A 73 13.00 -7.62 7.74
C ASP A 73 13.27 -8.08 6.30
N HIS A 74 12.94 -9.33 5.95
CA HIS A 74 13.00 -9.87 4.60
C HIS A 74 11.62 -10.30 4.05
N VAL A 75 10.63 -10.52 4.92
CA VAL A 75 9.37 -11.19 4.55
C VAL A 75 8.11 -10.38 4.88
N MET A 76 8.16 -9.40 5.79
CA MET A 76 6.94 -8.73 6.27
C MET A 76 6.11 -8.00 5.20
N GLY A 77 6.69 -7.63 4.05
CA GLY A 77 5.97 -6.98 2.96
C GLY A 77 5.24 -7.94 2.01
N ILE A 78 5.51 -9.24 2.08
CA ILE A 78 5.09 -10.21 1.05
C ILE A 78 3.57 -10.34 0.92
N ILE A 79 2.84 -10.31 2.04
CA ILE A 79 1.38 -10.47 2.03
C ILE A 79 0.72 -9.28 1.31
N GLY A 80 1.13 -8.06 1.66
CA GLY A 80 0.63 -6.84 1.02
C GLY A 80 1.02 -6.77 -0.46
N PHE A 81 2.24 -7.17 -0.80
CA PHE A 81 2.70 -7.24 -2.19
C PHE A 81 1.86 -8.23 -3.01
N LEU A 82 1.68 -9.46 -2.53
CA LEU A 82 0.90 -10.50 -3.21
C LEU A 82 -0.57 -10.10 -3.36
N ARG A 83 -1.18 -9.49 -2.33
CA ARG A 83 -2.54 -8.94 -2.44
C ARG A 83 -2.65 -8.00 -3.64
N ASN A 84 -1.70 -7.08 -3.78
CA ASN A 84 -1.74 -6.05 -4.82
C ASN A 84 -1.49 -6.61 -6.24
N VAL A 85 -0.64 -7.64 -6.36
CA VAL A 85 -0.31 -8.24 -7.67
C VAL A 85 -1.35 -9.26 -8.10
N LEU A 86 -1.91 -10.06 -7.17
CA LEU A 86 -2.90 -11.10 -7.47
C LEU A 86 -4.32 -10.55 -7.59
N PHE A 87 -4.66 -9.54 -6.78
CA PHE A 87 -5.98 -8.92 -6.76
C PHE A 87 -5.84 -7.41 -6.97
N PRO A 88 -5.45 -6.97 -8.19
CA PRO A 88 -5.48 -5.56 -8.52
C PRO A 88 -6.91 -5.07 -8.30
N LEU A 89 -7.09 -4.12 -7.38
CA LEU A 89 -8.42 -3.59 -7.07
C LEU A 89 -9.05 -3.09 -8.38
N PRO A 90 -10.33 -3.41 -8.64
CA PRO A 90 -11.09 -2.69 -9.64
C PRO A 90 -11.00 -1.21 -9.27
N VAL A 91 -10.56 -0.38 -10.20
CA VAL A 91 -10.64 1.07 -10.02
C VAL A 91 -12.10 1.36 -9.68
N LEU A 92 -12.39 1.91 -8.48
CA LEU A 92 -13.73 2.33 -8.07
C LEU A 92 -14.31 3.16 -9.23
N GLY A 93 -15.24 2.56 -10.00
CA GLY A 93 -15.78 3.15 -11.22
C GLY A 93 -15.64 2.34 -12.53
N SER A 94 -15.06 1.13 -12.54
CA SER A 94 -14.94 0.30 -13.76
C SER A 94 -16.00 -0.81 -13.92
N GLY A 95 -17.18 -0.64 -13.33
CA GLY A 95 -18.32 -1.55 -13.51
C GLY A 95 -19.12 -1.26 -14.79
N PRO A 96 -20.01 -2.18 -15.23
CA PRO A 96 -20.86 -1.99 -16.41
C PRO A 96 -21.82 -0.79 -16.32
N ASP A 97 -22.09 -0.28 -15.11
CA ASP A 97 -22.99 0.85 -14.85
C ASP A 97 -22.28 2.21 -14.74
N ARG A 98 -21.08 2.37 -15.32
CA ARG A 98 -20.31 3.61 -15.24
C ARG A 98 -21.02 4.77 -15.96
N ASP A 99 -21.20 5.88 -15.26
CA ASP A 99 -21.40 7.19 -15.91
C ASP A 99 -20.10 7.58 -16.65
N PRO A 100 -20.13 7.74 -17.99
CA PRO A 100 -18.94 8.09 -18.77
C PRO A 100 -18.28 9.42 -18.35
N ASN A 101 -19.01 10.30 -17.65
CA ASN A 101 -18.52 11.61 -17.23
C ASN A 101 -18.02 11.68 -15.79
N ALA A 102 -18.12 10.58 -15.01
CA ALA A 102 -17.63 10.58 -13.63
C ALA A 102 -16.09 10.70 -13.58
N PRO A 103 -15.53 11.56 -12.69
CA PRO A 103 -14.09 11.70 -12.54
C PRO A 103 -13.48 10.40 -12.00
N VAL A 104 -12.49 9.87 -12.70
CA VAL A 104 -11.73 8.69 -12.27
C VAL A 104 -10.80 9.12 -11.14
N SER A 105 -11.07 8.69 -9.91
CA SER A 105 -10.16 8.96 -8.78
C SER A 105 -8.94 8.03 -8.90
N HIS A 106 -7.85 8.56 -9.44
CA HIS A 106 -6.56 7.88 -9.50
C HIS A 106 -5.87 7.94 -8.14
N HIS A 107 -6.40 7.25 -7.13
CA HIS A 107 -5.66 7.02 -5.89
C HIS A 107 -4.96 5.65 -5.99
N PRO A 108 -3.63 5.62 -6.17
CA PRO A 108 -2.90 4.37 -6.19
C PRO A 108 -2.83 3.90 -4.73
N PHE A 109 -3.55 2.82 -4.39
CA PHE A 109 -3.43 2.11 -3.12
C PHE A 109 -3.96 2.83 -1.87
N ALA A 110 -5.20 3.34 -1.91
CA ALA A 110 -5.91 3.66 -0.67
C ALA A 110 -6.17 2.37 0.13
N PHE A 111 -5.47 2.22 1.25
CA PHE A 111 -5.76 1.26 2.29
C PHE A 111 -6.97 1.78 3.09
N ASP A 112 -8.14 1.88 2.45
CA ASP A 112 -9.37 2.11 3.21
C ASP A 112 -9.74 0.78 3.86
N LEU A 113 -9.45 0.67 5.16
CA LEU A 113 -10.20 -0.25 6.00
C LEU A 113 -11.69 -0.02 5.71
N PRO A 114 -12.51 -1.06 5.51
CA PRO A 114 -13.94 -0.84 5.54
C PRO A 114 -14.25 -0.27 6.92
N ALA A 115 -14.69 0.98 6.97
CA ALA A 115 -15.42 1.50 8.10
C ALA A 115 -16.69 0.65 8.23
N TYR A 116 -16.57 -0.51 8.88
CA TYR A 116 -17.68 -1.21 9.47
C TYR A 116 -18.13 -0.36 10.66
N LEU A 117 -18.85 0.71 10.35
CA LEU A 117 -19.76 1.32 11.30
C LEU A 117 -20.99 0.42 11.31
N PRO A 118 -21.24 -0.40 12.35
CA PRO A 118 -22.57 -0.97 12.49
C PRO A 118 -23.52 0.21 12.66
N SER A 119 -24.45 0.35 11.71
CA SER A 119 -25.57 1.27 11.80
C SER A 119 -26.29 1.01 13.12
N SER A 120 -26.10 1.89 14.11
CA SER A 120 -26.88 1.86 15.34
C SER A 120 -28.36 1.97 14.99
N PRO A 121 -29.24 1.09 15.51
CA PRO A 121 -30.66 1.21 15.26
C PRO A 121 -31.16 2.50 15.90
N LYS A 122 -31.88 3.33 15.11
CA LYS A 122 -32.54 4.55 15.59
C LYS A 122 -33.45 4.19 16.77
N CYS A 123 -33.02 4.51 17.98
CA CYS A 123 -33.89 4.51 19.15
C CYS A 123 -34.59 5.87 19.18
N THR A 124 -35.86 5.88 18.80
CA THR A 124 -36.76 7.02 18.97
C THR A 124 -37.15 7.11 20.45
N SER A 125 -36.61 8.09 21.17
CA SER A 125 -37.27 8.58 22.38
C SER A 125 -37.05 10.09 22.54
N THR A 126 -38.16 10.79 22.57
CA THR A 126 -38.36 12.19 22.88
C THR A 126 -38.09 12.45 24.37
N ALA A 127 -37.32 13.50 24.70
CA ALA A 127 -37.29 14.13 26.02
C ALA A 127 -36.75 15.59 25.93
N PRO A 128 -37.11 16.49 26.86
CA PRO A 128 -37.31 17.94 26.64
C PRO A 128 -36.05 18.82 26.86
N PRO A 129 -36.08 20.14 26.54
CA PRO A 129 -34.88 20.99 26.58
C PRO A 129 -34.48 21.39 28.00
N ALA A 130 -33.17 21.32 28.29
CA ALA A 130 -32.56 21.76 29.55
C ALA A 130 -32.15 23.24 29.48
N SER A 131 -32.44 23.95 30.57
CA SER A 131 -32.13 25.35 30.85
C SER A 131 -30.63 25.63 30.99
N ALA A 132 -30.19 26.77 30.44
CA ALA A 132 -28.84 27.28 30.58
C ALA A 132 -28.59 27.82 32.00
N THR A 133 -27.51 27.37 32.63
CA THR A 133 -26.90 28.04 33.78
C THR A 133 -25.46 28.39 33.42
N SER A 134 -25.16 29.68 33.47
CA SER A 134 -23.87 30.30 33.17
C SER A 134 -22.92 30.15 34.36
N PHE A 135 -21.67 29.77 34.07
CA PHE A 135 -20.58 29.78 35.03
C PHE A 135 -19.75 31.06 34.79
N ALA A 136 -19.68 31.94 35.79
CA ALA A 136 -18.78 33.09 35.79
C ALA A 136 -17.47 32.72 36.50
N PRO A 137 -16.28 33.17 36.03
CA PRO A 137 -15.04 32.98 36.75
C PRO A 137 -14.81 34.09 37.78
N SER A 138 -14.25 33.72 38.92
CA SER A 138 -13.79 34.62 39.99
C SER A 138 -12.38 35.13 39.71
N SER A 139 -12.11 36.42 39.98
CA SER A 139 -10.97 36.89 40.80
C SER A 139 -10.88 38.42 40.86
N THR A 140 -10.49 38.88 42.05
CA THR A 140 -10.16 40.23 42.56
C THR A 140 -11.30 41.23 42.75
#